data_AF-A0A7S3B9A6-F1
#
_entry.id   AF-A0A7S3B9A6-F1
#
_cell.length_a   1.000
_cell.length_b   1.000
_cell.length_c   1.000
_cell.angle_alpha   90.00
_cell.angle_beta   90.00
_cell.angle_gamma   90.00
#
_symmetry.space_group_name_H-M   'P 1'
#
loop_
_entity.id
_entity.type
_entity.pdbx_description
1 polymer ?
#
loop_
_entity_poly.entity_id
_entity_poly.type
_entity_poly.pdbx_seq_one_letter_code
_entity_poly.pdbx_strand_id
1 'polypeptide(L)'
;AFTGSSLSYVWAGDNEASFSPRNGLPTVLRAGQSAAASGIFLWGHDVGGYTGTASKELFMRWTQFGALSPLMHQFSMSNLGPWDYGEDGLTTYRTYARLHMSLFPYRYALCHEAALKGYPLLRPMALAFQSDARAADYTEQY
;
A
#
# COMPACT_ATOMS: atom_id res chain seq x y z
N ALA A 1 3.99 -8.41 -13.95
CA ALA A 1 5.40 -8.69 -13.62
C ALA A 1 5.69 -10.18 -13.85
N PHE A 2 6.95 -10.58 -13.99
CA PHE A 2 7.36 -11.99 -14.13
C PHE A 2 8.71 -12.20 -13.41
N THR A 3 9.08 -13.45 -13.14
CA THR A 3 10.33 -13.77 -12.43
C THR A 3 11.55 -13.22 -13.16
N GLY A 4 12.38 -12.44 -12.45
CA GLY A 4 13.57 -11.81 -13.03
C GLY A 4 13.30 -10.48 -13.74
N SER A 5 12.08 -9.95 -13.72
CA SER A 5 11.82 -8.60 -14.21
C SER A 5 12.61 -7.56 -13.41
N SER A 6 13.35 -6.68 -14.08
CA SER A 6 14.11 -5.58 -13.47
C SER A 6 13.24 -4.34 -13.16
N LEU A 7 11.96 -4.54 -12.85
CA LEU A 7 11.04 -3.46 -12.53
C LEU A 7 11.35 -2.94 -11.13
N SER A 8 11.64 -1.64 -11.02
CA SER A 8 11.96 -1.01 -9.73
C SER A 8 10.78 -1.01 -8.75
N TYR A 9 9.54 -1.03 -9.25
CA TYR A 9 8.33 -1.17 -8.46
C TYR A 9 7.18 -1.81 -9.26
N VAL A 10 6.18 -2.33 -8.56
CA VAL A 10 4.92 -2.82 -9.14
C VAL A 10 3.76 -2.15 -8.43
N TRP A 11 2.64 -2.01 -9.13
CA TRP A 11 1.43 -1.40 -8.62
C TRP A 11 0.24 -2.37 -8.67
N ALA A 12 -0.74 -2.14 -7.80
CA ALA A 12 -1.83 -3.07 -7.50
C ALA A 12 -2.84 -3.31 -8.64
N GLY A 13 -3.02 -2.38 -9.57
CA GLY A 13 -4.09 -2.47 -10.55
C GLY A 13 -5.14 -1.36 -10.42
N ASP A 14 -6.03 -1.31 -11.40
CA ASP A 14 -7.17 -0.40 -11.46
C ASP A 14 -8.25 -0.83 -10.45
N ASN A 15 -8.01 -0.55 -9.16
CA ASN A 15 -8.93 -0.92 -8.10
C ASN A 15 -10.12 0.05 -7.99
N GLU A 16 -11.25 -0.44 -7.48
CA GLU A 16 -12.45 0.35 -7.25
C GLU A 16 -12.32 1.19 -5.99
N ALA A 17 -12.86 2.40 -6.04
CA ALA A 17 -13.04 3.26 -4.88
C ALA A 17 -14.16 2.73 -3.94
N SER A 18 -13.92 1.56 -3.34
CA SER A 18 -14.85 0.92 -2.41
C SER A 18 -14.14 0.10 -1.31
N PHE A 19 -14.90 -0.30 -0.29
CA PHE A 19 -14.48 -1.33 0.68
C PHE A 19 -14.81 -2.76 0.20
N SER A 20 -15.18 -2.94 -1.08
CA SER A 20 -15.57 -4.24 -1.62
C SER A 20 -14.43 -5.26 -1.51
N PRO A 21 -14.70 -6.49 -1.05
CA PRO A 21 -13.69 -7.56 -1.02
C PRO A 21 -13.40 -8.13 -2.42
N ARG A 22 -14.06 -7.64 -3.48
CA ARG A 22 -13.87 -8.13 -4.86
C ARG A 22 -12.82 -7.34 -5.65
N ASN A 23 -12.76 -6.03 -5.46
CA ASN A 23 -11.80 -5.15 -6.14
C ASN A 23 -11.52 -3.82 -5.39
N GLY A 24 -11.89 -3.72 -4.12
CA GLY A 24 -11.73 -2.51 -3.31
C GLY A 24 -10.47 -2.54 -2.43
N LEU A 25 -10.43 -1.68 -1.41
CA LEU A 25 -9.29 -1.56 -0.49
C LEU A 25 -8.77 -2.91 0.07
N PRO A 26 -9.61 -3.87 0.51
CA PRO A 26 -9.11 -5.16 1.03
C PRO A 26 -8.30 -5.98 0.01
N THR A 27 -8.65 -5.92 -1.27
CA THR A 27 -7.95 -6.69 -2.30
C THR A 27 -6.56 -6.14 -2.56
N VAL A 28 -6.39 -4.83 -2.43
CA VAL A 28 -5.12 -4.13 -2.59
C VAL A 28 -4.12 -4.59 -1.53
N LEU A 29 -4.54 -4.69 -0.28
CA LEU A 29 -3.72 -5.23 0.80
C LEU A 29 -3.27 -6.68 0.53
N ARG A 30 -4.20 -7.55 0.08
CA ARG A 30 -3.85 -8.94 -0.29
C ARG A 30 -2.92 -9.00 -1.50
N ALA A 31 -3.10 -8.12 -2.48
CA ALA A 31 -2.22 -8.02 -3.64
C ALA A 31 -0.79 -7.62 -3.23
N GLY A 32 -0.65 -6.66 -2.32
CA GLY A 32 0.66 -6.25 -1.79
C GLY A 32 1.38 -7.38 -1.05
N GLN A 33 0.66 -8.12 -0.20
CA GLN A 33 1.21 -9.29 0.49
C GLN A 33 1.64 -10.40 -0.49
N SER A 34 0.84 -10.65 -1.53
CA SER A 34 1.16 -11.65 -2.55
C SER A 34 2.36 -11.22 -3.40
N ALA A 35 2.46 -9.93 -3.73
CA ALA A 35 3.61 -9.35 -4.43
C ALA A 35 4.89 -9.49 -3.59
N ALA A 36 4.82 -9.15 -2.30
CA ALA A 36 5.91 -9.31 -1.35
C ALA A 36 6.40 -10.77 -1.26
N ALA A 37 5.49 -11.73 -1.13
CA ALA A 37 5.81 -13.15 -1.11
C ALA A 37 6.42 -13.65 -2.45
N SER A 38 6.20 -12.92 -3.54
CA SER A 38 6.71 -13.22 -4.88
C SER A 38 8.02 -12.49 -5.22
N GLY A 39 8.67 -11.85 -4.25
CA GLY A 39 9.95 -11.14 -4.42
C GLY A 39 9.84 -9.72 -4.97
N ILE A 40 8.63 -9.16 -5.07
CA ILE A 40 8.43 -7.75 -5.37
C ILE A 40 8.59 -6.95 -4.08
N PHE A 41 9.72 -6.27 -3.94
CA PHE A 41 10.04 -5.56 -2.70
C PHE A 41 9.43 -4.16 -2.60
N LEU A 42 9.24 -3.47 -3.73
CA LEU A 42 8.65 -2.15 -3.80
C LEU A 42 7.30 -2.22 -4.51
N TRP A 43 6.24 -1.97 -3.74
CA TRP A 43 4.86 -2.09 -4.20
C TRP A 43 4.03 -0.88 -3.78
N GLY A 44 3.05 -0.51 -4.61
CA GLY A 44 2.16 0.62 -4.36
C GLY A 44 0.75 0.39 -4.89
N HIS A 45 -0.11 1.34 -4.59
CA HIS A 45 -1.52 1.36 -4.95
C HIS A 45 -2.02 2.80 -5.01
N ASP A 46 -3.18 2.97 -5.62
CA ASP A 46 -3.82 4.27 -5.75
C ASP A 46 -4.66 4.58 -4.52
N VAL A 47 -4.24 5.57 -3.74
CA VAL A 47 -4.96 5.99 -2.54
C VAL A 47 -6.36 6.50 -2.92
N GLY A 48 -7.37 5.84 -2.36
CA GLY A 48 -8.79 6.10 -2.65
C GLY A 48 -9.36 5.25 -3.79
N GLY A 49 -8.54 4.46 -4.49
CA GLY A 49 -8.97 3.66 -5.64
C GLY A 49 -8.93 4.44 -6.96
N TYR A 50 -8.73 3.71 -8.05
CA TYR A 50 -8.58 4.29 -9.38
C TYR A 50 -9.94 4.57 -10.05
N THR A 51 -10.85 3.57 -10.04
CA THR A 51 -12.17 3.68 -10.68
C THR A 51 -13.24 4.16 -9.71
N GLY A 52 -14.16 4.99 -10.22
CA GLY A 52 -15.22 5.61 -9.42
C GLY A 52 -14.71 6.81 -8.61
N THR A 53 -15.42 7.11 -7.53
CA THR A 53 -15.13 8.23 -6.63
C THR A 53 -15.21 7.74 -5.19
N ALA A 54 -14.13 7.90 -4.44
CA ALA A 54 -14.10 7.49 -3.04
C ALA A 54 -15.09 8.30 -2.22
N SER A 55 -15.69 7.68 -1.21
CA SER A 55 -16.27 8.46 -0.12
C SER A 55 -15.14 9.14 0.67
N LYS A 56 -15.45 10.24 1.36
CA LYS A 56 -14.49 10.91 2.26
C LYS A 56 -13.88 9.95 3.28
N GLU A 57 -14.71 9.09 3.89
CA GLU A 57 -14.25 8.07 4.83
C GLU A 57 -13.27 7.10 4.17
N LEU A 58 -13.62 6.57 2.99
CA LEU A 58 -12.75 5.65 2.27
C LEU A 58 -11.42 6.30 1.93
N PHE A 59 -11.43 7.52 1.40
CA PHE A 59 -10.20 8.27 1.08
C PHE A 59 -9.32 8.43 2.33
N MET A 60 -9.90 8.80 3.46
CA MET A 60 -9.18 8.95 4.72
C MET A 60 -8.57 7.62 5.20
N ARG A 61 -9.32 6.51 5.17
CA ARG A 61 -8.82 5.18 5.54
C ARG A 61 -7.73 4.67 4.60
N TRP A 62 -7.92 4.86 3.30
CA TRP A 62 -6.94 4.46 2.30
C TRP A 62 -5.66 5.30 2.40
N THR A 63 -5.77 6.58 2.76
CA THR A 63 -4.61 7.44 3.03
C THR A 63 -3.77 6.91 4.20
N GLN A 64 -4.43 6.48 5.28
CA GLN A 64 -3.75 5.89 6.45
C GLN A 64 -2.96 4.65 6.04
N PHE A 65 -3.57 3.77 5.26
CA PHE A 65 -2.93 2.59 4.70
C PHE A 65 -1.78 2.94 3.74
N GLY A 66 -2.00 3.87 2.81
CA GLY A 66 -1.01 4.31 1.82
C GLY A 66 0.25 4.90 2.46
N ALA A 67 0.11 5.66 3.55
CA ALA A 67 1.26 6.23 4.25
C ALA A 67 2.16 5.19 4.92
N LEU A 68 1.62 4.02 5.26
CA LEU A 68 2.37 2.88 5.82
C LEU A 68 2.70 1.81 4.78
N SER A 69 2.36 2.05 3.51
CA SER A 69 2.74 1.20 2.38
C SER A 69 4.15 1.57 1.88
N PRO A 70 4.84 0.69 1.13
CA PRO A 70 6.16 0.99 0.59
C PRO A 70 6.18 2.24 -0.29
N LEU A 71 5.11 2.45 -1.07
CA LEU A 71 4.84 3.65 -1.85
C LEU A 71 3.50 4.28 -1.44
N MET A 72 3.49 5.60 -1.29
CA MET A 72 2.27 6.39 -1.13
C MET A 72 2.02 7.17 -2.43
N HIS A 73 0.95 6.80 -3.16
CA HIS A 73 0.61 7.39 -4.46
C HIS A 73 -0.86 7.81 -4.49
N GLN A 74 -1.12 9.08 -4.76
CA GLN A 74 -2.48 9.58 -4.97
C GLN A 74 -2.74 9.70 -6.46
N PHE A 75 -3.63 8.85 -6.98
CA PHE A 75 -4.04 8.87 -8.37
C PHE A 75 -5.45 8.32 -8.49
N SER A 76 -6.27 8.89 -9.38
CA SER A 76 -7.63 8.40 -9.64
C SER A 76 -8.09 8.85 -11.02
N MET A 77 -9.00 8.09 -11.62
CA MET A 77 -9.63 8.48 -12.89
C MET A 77 -10.42 9.79 -12.78
N SER A 78 -10.97 10.07 -11.60
CA SER A 78 -11.71 11.31 -11.31
C SER A 78 -10.79 12.54 -11.11
N ASN A 79 -9.47 12.36 -11.11
CA ASN A 79 -8.46 13.40 -10.90
C ASN A 79 -8.69 14.25 -9.63
N LEU A 80 -9.16 13.61 -8.56
CA LEU A 80 -9.41 14.26 -7.27
C LEU A 80 -8.16 14.27 -6.40
N GLY A 81 -7.89 15.42 -5.80
CA GLY A 81 -6.87 15.62 -4.78
C GLY A 81 -7.44 15.60 -3.35
N PRO A 82 -6.57 15.68 -2.33
CA PRO A 82 -7.01 15.62 -0.94
C PRO A 82 -7.99 16.74 -0.52
N TRP A 83 -7.90 17.91 -1.17
CA TRP A 83 -8.77 19.07 -0.92
C TRP A 83 -10.21 18.85 -1.39
N ASP A 84 -10.45 17.94 -2.34
CA ASP A 84 -11.79 17.63 -2.84
C ASP A 84 -12.63 16.83 -1.82
N TYR A 85 -11.98 16.27 -0.79
CA TYR A 85 -12.60 15.55 0.31
C TYR A 85 -12.88 16.42 1.55
N GLY A 86 -12.82 17.75 1.38
CA GLY A 86 -13.02 18.72 2.45
C GLY A 86 -11.86 18.76 3.46
N GLU A 87 -12.03 19.55 4.52
CA GLU A 87 -10.95 19.81 5.48
C GLU A 87 -10.47 18.54 6.20
N ASP A 88 -11.38 17.60 6.51
CA ASP A 88 -11.01 16.33 7.15
C ASP A 88 -10.11 15.48 6.24
N GLY A 89 -10.43 15.41 4.94
CA GLY A 89 -9.65 14.69 3.95
C GLY A 89 -8.27 15.30 3.76
N LEU A 90 -8.20 16.62 3.61
CA LEU A 90 -6.95 17.36 3.49
C LEU A 90 -6.08 17.24 4.75
N THR A 91 -6.68 17.37 5.94
CA THR A 91 -5.97 17.25 7.22
C THR A 91 -5.44 15.83 7.44
N THR A 92 -6.23 14.82 7.10
CA THR A 92 -5.80 13.42 7.16
C THR A 92 -4.63 13.17 6.22
N TYR A 93 -4.76 13.58 4.96
CA TYR A 93 -3.69 13.42 3.99
C TYR A 93 -2.42 14.14 4.40
N ARG A 94 -2.51 15.39 4.86
CA ARG A 94 -1.37 16.16 5.33
C ARG A 94 -0.65 15.48 6.51
N THR A 95 -1.41 14.95 7.46
CA THR A 95 -0.87 14.24 8.62
C THR A 95 -0.11 12.97 8.19
N TYR A 96 -0.73 12.14 7.37
CA TYR A 96 -0.18 10.85 6.98
C TYR A 96 0.91 10.97 5.90
N ALA A 97 0.86 11.98 5.03
CA ALA A 97 1.95 12.29 4.11
C ALA A 97 3.20 12.76 4.87
N ARG A 98 3.04 13.55 5.94
CA ARG A 98 4.17 13.93 6.82
C ARG A 98 4.76 12.71 7.53
N LEU A 99 3.90 11.81 8.05
CA LEU A 99 4.35 10.54 8.64
C LEU A 99 5.12 9.69 7.63
N HIS A 100 4.58 9.56 6.41
CA HIS A 100 5.25 8.85 5.34
C HIS A 100 6.63 9.49 5.10
N MET A 101 6.71 10.80 4.87
CA MET A 101 8.00 11.47 4.65
C MET A 101 8.98 11.34 5.82
N SER A 102 8.53 11.41 7.08
CA SER A 102 9.42 11.26 8.24
C SER A 102 10.02 9.86 8.36
N LEU A 103 9.34 8.84 7.84
CA LEU A 103 9.81 7.45 7.81
C LEU A 103 10.71 7.14 6.60
N PHE A 104 11.10 8.14 5.79
CA PHE A 104 11.96 7.94 4.63
C PHE A 104 13.30 7.26 4.97
N PRO A 105 14.06 7.66 6.02
CA PRO A 105 15.31 6.98 6.37
C PRO A 105 15.12 5.49 6.66
N TYR A 106 14.01 5.14 7.34
CA TYR A 106 13.65 3.75 7.62
C TYR A 106 13.33 2.97 6.34
N ARG A 107 12.45 3.49 5.47
CA ARG A 107 12.14 2.82 4.19
C ARG A 107 13.35 2.71 3.28
N TYR A 108 14.22 3.72 3.25
CA TYR A 108 15.45 3.67 2.47
C TYR A 108 16.39 2.56 2.95
N ALA A 109 16.54 2.39 4.28
CA ALA A 109 17.28 1.27 4.84
C ALA A 109 16.66 -0.10 4.47
N LEU A 110 15.33 -0.21 4.45
CA LEU A 110 14.65 -1.41 3.99
C LEU A 110 14.85 -1.66 2.48
N CYS A 111 14.86 -0.63 1.64
CA CYS A 111 15.20 -0.76 0.21
C CYS A 111 16.63 -1.29 0.02
N HIS A 112 17.57 -0.81 0.83
CA HIS A 112 18.94 -1.32 0.82
C HIS A 112 19.01 -2.79 1.27
N GLU A 113 18.27 -3.17 2.32
CA GLU A 113 18.14 -4.58 2.72
C GLU A 113 17.51 -5.44 1.62
N ALA A 114 16.47 -4.93 0.95
CA ALA A 114 15.83 -5.60 -0.17
C ALA A 114 16.80 -5.85 -1.32
N ALA A 115 17.64 -4.87 -1.67
CA ALA A 115 18.64 -5.01 -2.71
C ALA A 115 19.71 -6.07 -2.39
N LEU A 116 20.07 -6.22 -1.11
CA LEU A 116 21.11 -7.17 -0.69
C LEU A 116 20.57 -8.58 -0.42
N LYS A 117 19.36 -8.68 0.15
CA LYS A 117 18.81 -9.93 0.70
C LYS A 117 17.52 -10.39 0.05
N GLY A 118 16.87 -9.54 -0.76
CA GLY A 118 15.58 -9.83 -1.39
C GLY A 118 14.37 -9.70 -0.44
N TYR A 119 14.54 -9.18 0.77
CA TYR A 119 13.41 -9.02 1.70
C TYR A 119 12.48 -7.88 1.27
N PRO A 120 11.16 -8.11 1.17
CA PRO A 120 10.22 -7.06 0.82
C PRO A 120 10.04 -6.05 1.97
N LEU A 121 9.65 -4.82 1.61
CA LEU A 121 9.38 -3.75 2.57
C LEU A 121 8.09 -4.04 3.36
N LEU A 122 7.02 -4.40 2.64
CA LEU A 122 5.79 -4.93 3.22
C LEU A 122 6.00 -6.43 3.46
N ARG A 123 5.76 -6.90 4.69
CA ARG A 123 6.04 -8.31 5.06
C ARG A 123 4.77 -8.97 5.57
N PRO A 124 4.20 -9.95 4.85
CA PRO A 124 3.10 -10.74 5.40
C PRO A 124 3.50 -11.33 6.75
N MET A 125 2.54 -11.45 7.68
CA MET A 125 2.84 -11.96 9.03
C MET A 125 3.55 -13.31 9.00
N ALA A 126 3.18 -14.21 8.09
CA ALA A 126 3.84 -15.50 7.88
C ALA A 126 5.33 -15.38 7.51
N LEU A 127 5.72 -14.33 6.80
CA LEU A 127 7.12 -14.07 6.45
C LEU A 127 7.90 -13.50 7.65
N ALA A 128 7.28 -12.61 8.42
CA ALA A 128 7.90 -11.97 9.58
C ALA A 128 7.99 -12.89 10.81
N PHE A 129 7.03 -13.81 10.97
CA PHE A 129 6.86 -14.65 12.16
C PHE A 129 6.72 -16.13 11.78
N GLN A 130 7.74 -16.68 11.14
CA GLN A 130 7.73 -18.06 10.60
C GLN A 130 7.50 -19.16 11.64
N SER A 131 7.73 -18.88 12.93
CA SER A 131 7.50 -19.83 14.03
C SER A 131 6.09 -19.78 14.61
N ASP A 132 5.27 -18.78 14.25
CA ASP A 132 3.88 -18.69 14.66
C ASP A 132 2.99 -19.36 13.60
N ALA A 133 2.39 -20.50 13.96
CA ALA A 133 1.51 -21.26 13.09
C ALA A 133 0.26 -20.47 12.64
N ARG A 134 -0.15 -19.44 13.40
CA ARG A 134 -1.30 -18.59 13.05
C ARG A 134 -0.93 -17.45 12.13
N ALA A 135 0.36 -17.20 11.90
CA ALA A 135 0.82 -16.05 11.12
C ALA A 135 0.31 -16.07 9.67
N ALA A 136 0.03 -17.26 9.11
CA ALA A 136 -0.54 -17.42 7.78
C ALA A 136 -2.02 -17.01 7.68
N ASP A 137 -2.75 -16.98 8.78
CA ASP A 137 -4.19 -16.65 8.79
C ASP A 137 -4.44 -15.13 8.79
N TYR A 138 -3.43 -14.33 9.16
CA TYR A 138 -3.56 -12.89 9.27
C TYR A 138 -3.41 -12.20 7.91
N THR A 139 -4.53 -12.06 7.19
CA THR A 139 -4.53 -11.44 5.84
C THR A 139 -4.80 -9.94 5.83
N GLU A 140 -5.13 -9.35 6.98
CA GLU A 140 -5.55 -7.95 7.10
C GLU A 140 -4.50 -7.06 7.79
N GLN A 141 -3.30 -7.59 7.97
CA GLN A 141 -2.15 -6.94 8.60
C GLN A 141 -0.84 -7.44 7.98
N TYR A 142 0.22 -6.65 8.12
CA TYR A 142 1.58 -6.92 7.65
C TYR A 142 2.58 -6.15 8.52
#